data_AF-A0A6I1ZUW0-F1
#
_entry.id   AF-A0A6I1ZUW0-F1
#
_cell.length_a   1.000
_cell.length_b   1.000
_cell.length_c   1.000
_cell.angle_alpha   90.00
_cell.angle_beta   90.00
_cell.angle_gamma   90.00
#
_symmetry.space_group_name_H-M   'P 1'
#
loop_
_entity.id
_entity.type
_entity.pdbx_description
1 polymer ?
#
loop_
_entity_poly.entity_id
_entity_poly.type
_entity_poly.pdbx_seq_one_letter_code
_entity_poly.pdbx_strand_id
1 'polypeptide(L)'
;MEYLDIQKEEKMTHKKWVVTAGVLCLALMLAVLPLLGSACAGPEEKTIKVGITTPSTGPAAEKGSPMGHANLDAIKYVNEELGGIDGHPIEVVWLDNAYDASKVVTNVKRFMDEGCVLYATASSKMMSASMEIANRAGFPGIVSFNAPVLHRPPQH
;
A
#
# COMPACT_ATOMS: atom_id res chain seq x y z
N MET A 1 13.75 -74.21 29.37
CA MET A 1 14.41 -72.90 29.19
C MET A 1 14.15 -72.31 27.81
N GLU A 2 14.07 -73.13 26.76
CA GLU A 2 13.86 -72.73 25.36
C GLU A 2 12.58 -71.91 25.06
N TYR A 3 11.46 -72.20 25.73
CA TYR A 3 10.19 -71.50 25.51
C TYR A 3 10.19 -70.03 25.98
N LEU A 4 11.00 -69.70 26.99
CA LEU A 4 11.10 -68.33 27.52
C LEU A 4 11.99 -67.44 26.64
N ASP A 5 12.97 -68.03 25.95
CA ASP A 5 13.85 -67.31 25.05
C ASP A 5 13.12 -66.91 23.75
N ILE A 6 12.31 -67.82 23.19
CA ILE A 6 11.48 -67.55 21.99
C ILE A 6 10.50 -66.40 22.24
N GLN A 7 9.81 -66.39 23.37
CA GLN A 7 8.86 -65.33 23.75
C GLN A 7 9.54 -63.97 23.99
N LYS A 8 10.80 -63.98 24.42
CA LYS A 8 11.61 -62.77 24.64
C LYS A 8 12.11 -62.20 23.31
N GLU A 9 12.49 -63.07 22.38
CA GLU A 9 12.97 -62.70 21.04
C GLU A 9 11.84 -62.15 20.16
N GLU A 10 10.64 -62.72 20.25
CA GLU A 10 9.42 -62.25 19.56
C GLU A 10 8.98 -60.86 20.07
N LYS A 11 8.97 -60.63 21.40
CA LYS A 11 8.71 -59.30 21.97
C LYS A 11 9.77 -58.27 21.60
N MET A 12 11.03 -58.68 21.50
CA MET A 12 12.15 -57.80 21.14
C MET A 12 12.12 -57.41 19.66
N THR A 13 11.68 -58.30 18.76
CA THR A 13 11.51 -57.97 17.34
C THR A 13 10.35 -57.00 17.15
N HIS A 14 9.16 -57.28 17.70
CA HIS A 14 8.00 -56.36 17.61
C HIS A 14 8.30 -54.95 18.15
N LYS A 15 9.02 -54.84 19.27
CA LYS A 15 9.45 -53.54 19.83
C LYS A 15 10.38 -52.78 18.88
N LYS A 16 11.28 -53.48 18.18
CA LYS A 16 12.17 -52.86 17.17
C LYS A 16 11.35 -52.34 16.00
N TRP A 17 10.41 -53.11 15.46
CA TRP A 17 9.55 -52.68 14.35
C TRP A 17 8.69 -51.47 14.68
N VAL A 18 8.12 -51.40 15.88
CA VAL A 18 7.32 -50.24 16.34
C VAL A 18 8.19 -49.00 16.48
N VAL A 19 9.41 -49.13 17.00
CA VAL A 19 10.37 -48.00 17.11
C VAL A 19 10.84 -47.55 15.72
N THR A 20 11.17 -48.47 14.82
CA THR A 20 11.60 -48.13 13.45
C THR A 20 10.48 -47.45 12.67
N ALA A 21 9.23 -47.92 12.78
CA ALA A 21 8.07 -47.28 12.17
C ALA A 21 7.79 -45.88 12.75
N GLY A 22 7.93 -45.71 14.08
CA GLY A 22 7.77 -44.42 14.73
C GLY A 22 8.81 -43.39 14.30
N VAL A 23 10.07 -43.80 14.18
CA VAL A 23 11.17 -42.92 13.71
C VAL A 23 10.99 -42.54 12.24
N LEU A 24 10.52 -43.46 11.39
CA LEU A 24 10.22 -43.18 9.98
C LEU A 24 9.06 -42.18 9.82
N CYS A 25 7.97 -42.35 10.57
CA CYS A 25 6.86 -41.40 10.56
C CYS A 25 7.28 -40.00 11.06
N LEU A 26 8.12 -39.93 12.10
CA LEU A 26 8.61 -38.65 12.63
C LEU A 26 9.56 -37.95 11.63
N ALA A 27 10.43 -38.70 10.96
CA ALA A 27 11.31 -38.19 9.92
C ALA A 27 10.52 -37.69 8.69
N LEU A 28 9.47 -38.41 8.29
CA LEU A 28 8.54 -37.99 7.23
C LEU A 28 7.78 -36.72 7.60
N MET A 29 7.32 -36.59 8.85
CA MET A 29 6.67 -35.36 9.32
C MET A 29 7.63 -34.17 9.31
N LEU A 30 8.87 -34.34 9.79
CA LEU A 30 9.89 -33.28 9.80
C LEU A 30 10.32 -32.86 8.39
N ALA A 31 10.30 -33.77 7.41
CA ALA A 31 10.64 -33.46 6.01
C ALA A 31 9.55 -32.66 5.28
N VAL A 32 8.30 -32.66 5.75
CA VAL A 32 7.17 -31.93 5.13
C VAL A 32 7.01 -30.51 5.69
N LEU A 33 7.53 -30.23 6.89
CA LEU A 33 7.48 -28.89 7.51
C LEU A 33 8.03 -27.74 6.60
N PRO A 34 9.15 -27.89 5.87
CA PRO A 34 9.69 -26.83 5.03
C PRO A 34 8.80 -26.51 3.81
N LEU A 35 8.00 -27.47 3.33
CA LEU A 35 7.11 -27.27 2.18
C LEU A 35 5.86 -26.44 2.53
N LEU A 36 5.49 -26.36 3.80
CA LEU A 36 4.37 -25.53 4.27
C LEU A 36 4.78 -24.06 4.51
N GLY A 37 6.08 -23.77 4.65
CA GLY A 37 6.60 -22.42 4.91
C GLY A 37 6.73 -21.53 3.68
N SER A 38 6.67 -22.09 2.47
CA SER A 38 6.93 -21.34 1.22
C SER A 38 5.66 -20.83 0.52
N ALA A 39 4.47 -21.03 1.09
CA ALA A 39 3.18 -20.59 0.53
C ALA A 39 2.64 -19.28 1.14
N CYS A 40 3.35 -18.69 2.12
CA CYS A 40 3.02 -17.40 2.73
C CYS A 40 3.99 -16.29 2.30
N ALA A 41 4.37 -16.24 1.03
CA ALA A 41 4.66 -14.93 0.44
C ALA A 41 3.29 -14.27 0.25
N GLY A 42 2.86 -13.47 1.22
CA GLY A 42 1.66 -12.64 1.07
C GLY A 42 1.79 -11.78 -0.20
N PRO A 43 0.67 -11.29 -0.78
CA PRO A 43 0.73 -10.37 -1.90
C PRO A 43 1.72 -9.25 -1.57
N GLU A 44 2.64 -8.95 -2.50
CA GLU A 44 3.49 -7.77 -2.40
C GLU A 44 2.59 -6.58 -2.09
N GLU A 45 2.77 -5.97 -0.92
CA GLU A 45 1.94 -4.89 -0.41
C GLU A 45 2.17 -3.65 -1.29
N LYS A 46 1.45 -3.57 -2.42
CA LYS A 46 1.59 -2.46 -3.36
C LYS A 46 1.18 -1.17 -2.69
N THR A 47 2.11 -0.27 -2.43
CA THR A 47 1.81 1.06 -1.91
C THR A 47 1.16 1.92 -3.00
N ILE A 48 0.08 2.61 -2.66
CA ILE A 48 -0.63 3.52 -3.56
C ILE A 48 -0.09 4.93 -3.37
N LYS A 49 0.65 5.46 -4.36
CA LYS A 49 1.20 6.81 -4.30
C LYS A 49 0.18 7.86 -4.73
N VAL A 50 0.00 8.90 -3.93
CA VAL A 50 -0.92 10.02 -4.22
C VAL A 50 -0.18 11.35 -4.09
N GLY A 51 -0.27 12.17 -5.14
CA GLY A 51 0.30 13.52 -5.15
C GLY A 51 -0.64 14.52 -4.49
N ILE A 52 -0.15 15.33 -3.56
CA ILE A 52 -0.92 16.43 -2.97
C ILE A 52 -0.13 17.71 -3.14
N THR A 53 -0.77 18.76 -3.65
CA THR A 53 -0.15 20.07 -3.71
C THR A 53 -1.04 21.18 -3.18
N THR A 54 -0.57 21.85 -2.14
CA THR A 54 -1.26 22.95 -1.45
C THR A 54 -0.37 24.19 -1.43
N PRO A 55 -0.95 25.40 -1.34
CA PRO A 55 -0.18 26.63 -1.12
C PRO A 55 0.21 26.71 0.36
N SER A 56 1.17 25.92 0.78
CA SER A 56 1.63 25.85 2.17
C SER A 56 2.45 27.07 2.57
N THR A 57 3.05 27.74 1.58
CA THR A 57 3.68 29.05 1.73
C THR A 57 3.03 30.10 0.84
N GLY A 58 3.48 31.35 0.96
CA GLY A 58 3.00 32.46 0.16
C GLY A 58 1.65 33.04 0.63
N PRO A 59 0.95 33.78 -0.24
CA PRO A 59 -0.19 34.62 0.16
C PRO A 59 -1.43 33.81 0.58
N ALA A 60 -1.49 32.52 0.28
CA ALA A 60 -2.60 31.64 0.64
C ALA A 60 -2.24 30.61 1.75
N ALA A 61 -1.07 30.76 2.38
CA ALA A 61 -0.55 29.83 3.40
C ALA A 61 -1.48 29.61 4.58
N GLU A 62 -2.16 30.68 5.04
CA GLU A 62 -3.13 30.64 6.14
C GLU A 62 -4.21 29.57 5.91
N LYS A 63 -4.57 29.32 4.65
CA LYS A 63 -5.51 28.26 4.27
C LYS A 63 -4.77 26.98 3.86
N GLY A 64 -3.75 27.08 3.01
CA GLY A 64 -3.11 25.93 2.38
C GLY A 64 -2.33 25.03 3.32
N SER A 65 -1.67 25.61 4.33
CA SER A 65 -0.90 24.87 5.33
C SER A 65 -1.78 23.95 6.19
N PRO A 66 -2.83 24.44 6.90
CA PRO A 66 -3.68 23.56 7.70
C PRO A 66 -4.41 22.51 6.85
N MET A 67 -4.78 22.82 5.60
CA MET A 67 -5.36 21.82 4.70
C MET A 67 -4.37 20.71 4.33
N GLY A 68 -3.10 21.04 4.09
CA GLY A 68 -2.08 20.03 3.82
C GLY A 68 -1.88 19.08 5.00
N HIS A 69 -1.80 19.63 6.21
CA HIS A 69 -1.73 18.83 7.45
C HIS A 69 -2.98 17.96 7.64
N ALA A 70 -4.19 18.53 7.44
CA ALA A 70 -5.43 17.76 7.54
C ALA A 70 -5.49 16.59 6.55
N ASN A 71 -4.98 16.76 5.32
CA ASN A 71 -4.87 15.65 4.36
C ASN A 71 -3.94 14.54 4.86
N LEU A 72 -2.79 14.90 5.44
CA LEU A 72 -1.85 13.93 5.99
C LEU A 72 -2.46 13.18 7.18
N ASP A 73 -3.13 13.89 8.09
CA ASP A 73 -3.79 13.28 9.25
C ASP A 73 -4.90 12.31 8.82
N ALA A 74 -5.70 12.69 7.81
CA ALA A 74 -6.74 11.82 7.26
C ALA A 74 -6.16 10.57 6.61
N ILE A 75 -5.08 10.70 5.83
CA ILE A 75 -4.45 9.55 5.17
C ILE A 75 -3.73 8.65 6.19
N LYS A 76 -3.13 9.23 7.22
CA LYS A 76 -2.57 8.49 8.35
C LYS A 76 -3.66 7.64 9.03
N TYR A 77 -4.82 8.23 9.32
CA TYR A 77 -5.96 7.50 9.86
C TYR A 77 -6.42 6.37 8.94
N VAL A 78 -6.51 6.61 7.63
CA VAL A 78 -6.86 5.55 6.65
C VAL A 78 -5.86 4.39 6.70
N ASN A 79 -4.56 4.69 6.73
CA ASN A 79 -3.54 3.65 6.76
C ASN A 79 -3.50 2.90 8.09
N GLU A 80 -3.50 3.60 9.22
CA GLU A 80 -3.29 3.02 10.55
C GLU A 80 -4.55 2.36 11.12
N GLU A 81 -5.72 2.97 10.92
CA GLU A 81 -6.97 2.55 11.58
C GLU A 81 -7.91 1.79 10.62
N LEU A 82 -7.89 2.10 9.32
CA LEU A 82 -8.74 1.44 8.32
C LEU A 82 -8.02 0.37 7.50
N GLY A 83 -6.70 0.22 7.68
CA GLY A 83 -5.90 -0.78 6.97
C GLY A 83 -5.62 -0.44 5.50
N GLY A 84 -5.68 0.84 5.13
CA GLY A 84 -5.43 1.31 3.77
C GLY A 84 -6.61 1.14 2.80
N ILE A 85 -6.33 1.17 1.50
CA ILE A 85 -7.31 0.93 0.43
C ILE A 85 -7.17 -0.52 -0.01
N ASP A 86 -8.18 -1.36 0.25
CA ASP A 86 -8.15 -2.79 -0.06
C ASP A 86 -6.90 -3.52 0.52
N GLY A 87 -6.44 -3.09 1.70
CA GLY A 87 -5.22 -3.62 2.34
C GLY A 87 -3.91 -3.00 1.84
N HIS A 88 -3.97 -2.00 0.96
CA HIS A 88 -2.81 -1.31 0.42
C HIS A 88 -2.62 0.08 1.08
N PRO A 89 -1.45 0.38 1.66
CA PRO A 89 -1.21 1.67 2.29
C PRO A 89 -1.05 2.77 1.23
N ILE A 90 -1.47 3.98 1.60
CA ILE A 90 -1.31 5.19 0.78
C ILE A 90 -0.01 5.90 1.15
N GLU A 91 0.86 6.15 0.18
CA GLU A 91 2.02 7.04 0.33
C GLU A 91 1.68 8.42 -0.25
N VAL A 92 1.88 9.47 0.54
CA VAL A 92 1.58 10.84 0.12
C VAL A 92 2.85 11.57 -0.32
N VAL A 93 2.86 12.04 -1.55
CA VAL A 93 3.87 12.99 -2.05
C VAL A 93 3.29 14.39 -1.91
N TRP A 94 3.60 15.08 -0.80
CA TRP A 94 3.11 16.44 -0.55
C TRP A 94 4.12 17.51 -1.00
N LEU A 95 3.71 18.39 -1.92
CA LEU A 95 4.53 19.48 -2.45
C LEU A 95 3.86 20.85 -2.32
N ASP A 96 4.57 21.82 -1.78
CA ASP A 96 4.12 23.22 -1.77
C ASP A 96 4.13 23.83 -3.18
N ASN A 97 3.05 24.53 -3.54
CA ASN A 97 3.00 25.32 -4.78
C ASN A 97 3.10 26.84 -4.55
N ALA A 98 3.15 27.32 -3.30
CA ALA A 98 3.25 28.74 -2.94
C ALA A 98 2.18 29.65 -3.59
N TYR A 99 1.07 29.07 -4.05
CA TYR A 99 0.04 29.75 -4.85
C TYR A 99 0.51 30.25 -6.23
N ASP A 100 1.55 29.61 -6.77
CA ASP A 100 2.16 29.90 -8.06
C ASP A 100 1.76 28.87 -9.14
N ALA A 101 1.34 29.38 -10.30
CA ALA A 101 0.84 28.57 -11.40
C ALA A 101 1.94 27.70 -12.05
N SER A 102 3.17 28.19 -12.12
CA SER A 102 4.28 27.44 -12.71
C SER A 102 4.72 26.31 -11.78
N LYS A 103 4.75 26.57 -10.47
CA LYS A 103 5.07 25.56 -9.46
C LYS A 103 4.07 24.41 -9.43
N VAL A 104 2.76 24.68 -9.51
CA VAL A 104 1.78 23.58 -9.54
C VAL A 104 1.94 22.72 -10.79
N VAL A 105 2.24 23.31 -11.95
CA VAL A 105 2.52 22.55 -13.18
C VAL A 105 3.75 21.65 -13.01
N THR A 106 4.81 22.17 -12.39
CA THR A 106 6.02 21.37 -12.07
C THR A 106 5.71 20.25 -11.08
N ASN A 107 4.94 20.52 -10.03
CA ASN A 107 4.55 19.51 -9.04
C ASN A 107 3.72 18.39 -9.69
N VAL A 108 2.78 18.72 -10.57
CA VAL A 108 1.96 17.70 -11.27
C VAL A 108 2.79 16.83 -12.21
N LYS A 109 3.77 17.40 -12.92
CA LYS A 109 4.75 16.60 -13.69
C LYS A 109 5.51 15.64 -12.81
N ARG A 110 6.01 16.14 -11.67
CA ARG A 110 6.73 15.33 -10.70
C ARG A 110 5.87 14.20 -10.12
N PHE A 111 4.58 14.43 -9.86
CA PHE A 111 3.68 13.37 -9.42
C PHE A 111 3.51 12.26 -10.47
N MET A 112 3.41 12.62 -11.75
CA MET A 112 3.38 11.64 -12.84
C MET A 112 4.70 10.86 -12.94
N ASP A 113 5.84 11.55 -12.86
CA ASP A 113 7.17 10.93 -12.92
C ASP A 113 7.44 9.98 -11.73
N GLU A 114 6.92 10.32 -10.54
CA GLU A 114 7.03 9.49 -9.32
C GLU A 114 5.99 8.36 -9.25
N GLY A 115 5.15 8.20 -10.28
CA GLY A 115 4.16 7.12 -10.37
C GLY A 115 2.97 7.28 -9.43
N CYS A 116 2.63 8.52 -9.06
CA CYS A 116 1.37 8.77 -8.35
C CYS A 116 0.18 8.36 -9.23
N VAL A 117 -0.88 7.82 -8.62
CA VAL A 117 -2.09 7.38 -9.35
C VAL A 117 -3.07 8.53 -9.60
N LEU A 118 -3.00 9.59 -8.81
CA LEU A 118 -3.74 10.84 -8.96
C LEU A 118 -3.01 11.99 -8.28
N TYR A 119 -3.46 13.22 -8.54
CA TYR A 119 -3.09 14.38 -7.74
C TYR A 119 -4.30 15.12 -7.16
N ALA A 120 -4.10 15.76 -6.02
CA ALA A 120 -5.08 16.66 -5.39
C ALA A 120 -4.51 18.06 -5.21
N THR A 121 -5.36 19.07 -5.39
CA THR A 121 -5.04 20.46 -5.04
C THR A 121 -6.21 21.16 -4.36
N ALA A 122 -5.93 22.27 -3.70
CA ALA A 122 -6.89 23.01 -2.88
C ALA A 122 -6.98 24.47 -3.37
N SER A 123 -7.20 24.68 -4.67
CA SER A 123 -7.39 26.00 -5.26
C SER A 123 -7.89 25.90 -6.70
N SER A 124 -8.94 26.65 -7.03
CA SER A 124 -9.40 26.79 -8.42
C SER A 124 -8.29 27.28 -9.33
N LYS A 125 -7.52 28.28 -8.89
CA LYS A 125 -6.42 28.87 -9.66
C LYS A 125 -5.35 27.83 -9.98
N MET A 126 -5.00 27.00 -9.00
CA MET A 126 -3.97 25.96 -9.17
C MET A 126 -4.47 24.79 -10.03
N MET A 127 -5.74 24.40 -9.87
CA MET A 127 -6.35 23.39 -10.74
C MET A 127 -6.46 23.88 -12.18
N SER A 128 -6.95 25.10 -12.43
CA SER A 128 -6.99 25.69 -13.78
C SER A 128 -5.62 25.73 -14.46
N ALA A 129 -4.56 26.01 -13.70
CA ALA A 129 -3.20 26.04 -14.24
C ALA A 129 -2.62 24.66 -14.59
N SER A 130 -3.09 23.58 -13.94
CA SER A 130 -2.50 22.25 -14.05
C SER A 130 -3.36 21.22 -14.78
N MET A 131 -4.68 21.40 -14.83
CA MET A 131 -5.60 20.39 -15.36
C MET A 131 -5.32 20.05 -16.83
N GLU A 132 -4.85 21.01 -17.63
CA GLU A 132 -4.59 20.78 -19.05
C GLU A 132 -3.44 19.77 -19.27
N ILE A 133 -2.35 19.88 -18.48
CA ILE A 133 -1.25 18.91 -18.56
C ILE A 133 -1.67 17.54 -18.03
N ALA A 134 -2.49 17.51 -16.98
CA ALA A 134 -2.99 16.26 -16.39
C ALA A 134 -3.95 15.55 -17.36
N ASN A 135 -4.90 16.28 -17.95
CA ASN A 135 -5.85 15.76 -18.93
C ASN A 135 -5.15 15.16 -20.15
N ARG A 136 -4.13 15.83 -20.69
CA ARG A 136 -3.33 15.29 -21.80
C ARG A 136 -2.64 13.97 -21.46
N ALA A 137 -2.23 13.80 -20.21
CA ALA A 137 -1.56 12.59 -19.73
C ALA A 137 -2.54 11.51 -19.27
N GLY A 138 -3.85 11.77 -19.26
CA GLY A 138 -4.83 10.88 -18.63
C GLY A 138 -4.64 10.75 -17.12
N PHE A 139 -3.99 11.74 -16.48
CA PHE A 139 -3.67 11.72 -15.06
C PHE A 139 -4.80 12.35 -14.23
N PRO A 140 -5.50 11.58 -13.37
CA PRO A 140 -6.65 12.10 -12.64
C PRO A 140 -6.27 13.21 -11.65
N GLY A 141 -7.04 14.30 -11.69
CA GLY A 141 -6.90 15.44 -10.77
C GLY A 141 -8.17 15.69 -9.96
N ILE A 142 -8.03 15.87 -8.65
CA ILE A 142 -9.13 16.21 -7.74
C ILE A 142 -8.86 17.58 -7.12
N VAL A 143 -9.92 18.35 -6.87
CA VAL A 143 -9.84 19.65 -6.22
C VAL A 143 -10.88 19.78 -5.11
N SER A 144 -10.41 20.06 -3.88
CA SER A 144 -11.26 20.02 -2.68
C SER A 144 -12.26 21.18 -2.58
N PHE A 145 -11.91 22.35 -3.10
CA PHE A 145 -12.84 23.45 -3.31
C PHE A 145 -12.49 24.15 -4.62
N ASN A 146 -13.51 24.37 -5.46
CA ASN A 146 -13.29 24.81 -6.82
C ASN A 146 -14.37 25.81 -7.27
N ALA A 147 -14.08 26.52 -8.35
CA ALA A 147 -15.07 27.28 -9.08
C ALA A 147 -15.86 26.31 -9.97
N PRO A 148 -17.18 26.52 -10.17
CA PRO A 148 -18.01 25.65 -11.00
C PRO A 148 -17.43 25.38 -12.39
N VAL A 149 -16.77 26.37 -13.01
CA VAL A 149 -16.15 26.26 -14.34
C VAL A 149 -15.21 25.07 -14.50
N LEU A 150 -14.60 24.57 -13.41
CA LEU A 150 -13.68 23.44 -13.44
C LEU A 150 -14.35 22.09 -13.68
N HIS A 151 -15.66 21.97 -13.41
CA HIS A 151 -16.42 20.72 -13.58
C HIS A 151 -17.75 20.94 -14.33
N ARG A 152 -18.11 22.20 -14.61
CA ARG A 152 -19.29 22.65 -15.36
C ARG A 152 -18.86 23.79 -16.29
N PRO A 153 -18.23 23.49 -17.44
CA PRO A 153 -17.81 24.53 -18.37
C PRO A 153 -19.04 25.32 -18.87
N PRO A 154 -18.88 26.62 -19.18
CA PRO A 154 -19.97 27.43 -19.72
C PRO A 154 -20.56 26.81 -20.99
N GLN A 155 -21.88 26.74 -21.06
CA GLN A 155 -22.65 26.09 -22.15
C GLN A 155 -22.96 27.04 -23.33
N HIS A 156 -22.32 28.21 -23.39
CA HIS A 156 -22.46 29.17 -24.49
C HIS A 156 -22.01 28.59 -25.83
#